data_AF-A0A7S4MXC5-F1
#
_entry.id   AF-A0A7S4MXC5-F1
#
_cell.length_a   1.000
_cell.length_b   1.000
_cell.length_c   1.000
_cell.angle_alpha   90.00
_cell.angle_beta   90.00
_cell.angle_gamma   90.00
#
_symmetry.space_group_name_H-M   'P 1'
#
loop_
_entity.id
_entity.type
_entity.pdbx_description
1 polymer ?
#
loop_
_entity_poly.entity_id
_entity_poly.type
_entity_poly.pdbx_seq_one_letter_code
_entity_poly.pdbx_strand_id
1 'polypeptide(L)'
;RMVHAALCRLHPEVIEQKEASRQAREGGCGDRSLVLDALVGTILSQNTTDVNSHRAFCSLKAAFPTWEAVLAAPPPDVEEAIRSGGLAATKTARIQSILQALRDERGELSMEYTRALDDDAVKA
;
A
#
# COMPACT_ATOMS: atom_id res chain seq x y z
N ARG A 1 -11.69 23.00 10.48
CA ARG A 1 -11.15 23.63 9.24
C ARG A 1 -10.44 24.97 9.49
N MET A 2 -10.82 25.82 10.46
CA MET A 2 -10.07 27.08 10.77
C MET A 2 -8.63 26.88 11.27
N VAL A 3 -8.41 25.91 12.17
CA VAL A 3 -7.09 25.67 12.78
C VAL A 3 -6.07 25.22 11.73
N HIS A 4 -6.46 24.32 10.82
CA HIS A 4 -5.59 23.90 9.72
C HIS A 4 -5.19 25.09 8.84
N ALA A 5 -6.16 25.90 8.39
CA ALA A 5 -5.88 27.08 7.58
C ALA A 5 -5.05 28.16 8.31
N ALA A 6 -5.16 28.26 9.63
CA ALA A 6 -4.32 29.15 10.44
C ALA A 6 -2.89 28.62 10.54
N LEU A 7 -2.71 27.33 10.82
CA LEU A 7 -1.39 26.68 10.86
C LEU A 7 -0.69 26.74 9.50
N CYS A 8 -1.43 26.54 8.40
CA CYS A 8 -0.87 26.65 7.05
C CYS A 8 -0.36 28.06 6.74
N ARG A 9 -1.04 29.10 7.26
CA ARG A 9 -0.63 30.50 7.05
C ARG A 9 0.53 30.92 7.94
N LEU A 10 0.59 30.39 9.18
CA LEU A 10 1.65 30.71 10.14
C LEU A 10 2.95 29.94 9.88
N HIS A 11 2.84 28.76 9.26
CA HIS A 11 3.97 27.84 9.05
C HIS A 11 4.01 27.27 7.61
N PRO A 12 4.16 28.12 6.57
CA PRO A 12 4.30 27.64 5.19
C PRO A 12 5.51 26.73 5.00
N GLU A 13 6.61 26.96 5.75
CA GLU A 13 7.83 26.15 5.70
C GLU A 13 7.60 24.69 6.08
N VAL A 14 6.66 24.42 7.00
CA VAL A 14 6.30 23.06 7.41
C VAL A 14 5.50 22.35 6.33
N ILE A 15 4.69 23.09 5.56
CA ILE A 15 3.96 22.52 4.40
C ILE A 15 4.95 22.16 3.30
N GLU A 16 5.82 23.10 2.92
CA GLU A 16 6.83 22.88 1.89
C GLU A 16 7.74 21.70 2.25
N GLN A 17 8.18 21.59 3.51
CA GLN A 17 8.96 20.45 3.99
C GLN A 17 8.18 19.13 3.92
N LYS A 18 6.88 19.13 4.25
CA LYS A 18 6.03 17.94 4.15
C LYS A 18 5.76 17.53 2.71
N GLU A 19 5.55 18.49 1.81
CA GLU A 19 5.35 18.25 0.39
C GLU A 19 6.62 17.73 -0.27
N ALA A 20 7.77 18.35 0.00
CA ALA A 20 9.07 17.86 -0.44
C ALA A 20 9.37 16.45 0.11
N SER A 21 9.04 16.19 1.37
CA SER A 21 9.18 14.85 1.97
C SER A 21 8.24 13.82 1.33
N ARG A 22 7.01 14.22 0.95
CA ARG A 22 6.07 13.35 0.22
C ARG A 22 6.57 13.05 -1.20
N GLN A 23 7.01 14.05 -1.93
CA GLN A 23 7.57 13.90 -3.29
C GLN A 23 8.83 13.03 -3.29
N ALA A 24 9.72 13.21 -2.30
CA ALA A 24 10.91 12.35 -2.14
C ALA A 24 10.53 10.88 -1.84
N ARG A 25 9.36 10.63 -1.23
CA ARG A 25 8.84 9.27 -0.94
C ARG A 25 8.12 8.64 -2.13
N GLU A 26 7.69 9.43 -3.13
CA GLU A 26 7.10 8.93 -4.37
C GLU A 26 8.15 8.39 -5.34
N GLY A 27 9.43 8.75 -5.17
CA GLY A 27 10.55 8.32 -6.02
C GLY A 27 11.14 6.92 -5.73
N GLY A 28 10.46 6.05 -4.99
CA GLY A 28 11.03 4.79 -4.50
C GLY A 28 10.14 3.58 -4.76
N CYS A 29 10.57 2.76 -5.72
CA CYS A 29 10.22 1.35 -5.91
C CYS A 29 8.70 1.01 -6.00
N GLY A 30 8.29 0.76 -7.25
CA GLY A 30 6.91 0.46 -7.62
C GLY A 30 6.08 1.73 -7.70
N ASP A 31 5.60 2.04 -8.90
CA ASP A 31 4.58 3.06 -9.07
C ASP A 31 3.32 2.56 -8.34
N ARG A 32 2.92 3.23 -7.25
CA ARG A 32 1.64 2.98 -6.56
C ARG A 32 0.43 3.45 -7.40
N SER A 33 0.60 3.62 -8.72
CA SER A 33 -0.48 3.90 -9.66
C SER A 33 -1.50 2.79 -9.71
N LEU A 34 -1.14 1.53 -9.43
CA LEU A 34 -2.13 0.46 -9.37
C LEU A 34 -2.92 0.53 -8.06
N VAL A 35 -4.24 0.37 -8.15
CA VAL A 35 -5.14 0.37 -6.99
C VAL A 35 -4.77 -0.74 -6.01
N LEU A 36 -4.38 -1.91 -6.52
CA LEU A 36 -3.95 -3.05 -5.70
C LEU A 36 -2.63 -2.77 -4.96
N ASP A 37 -1.67 -2.08 -5.60
CA ASP A 37 -0.43 -1.64 -4.96
C ASP A 37 -0.72 -0.67 -3.80
N ALA A 38 -1.65 0.26 -3.99
CA ALA A 38 -2.09 1.17 -2.93
C ALA A 38 -2.77 0.43 -1.76
N LEU A 39 -3.62 -0.57 -2.04
CA LEU A 39 -4.28 -1.39 -1.03
C LEU A 39 -3.25 -2.18 -0.21
N VAL A 40 -2.32 -2.87 -0.86
CA VAL A 40 -1.27 -3.63 -0.18
C VAL A 40 -0.36 -2.70 0.62
N GLY A 41 0.03 -1.55 0.06
CA GLY A 41 0.76 -0.52 0.80
C GLY A 41 0.04 -0.07 2.07
N THR A 42 -1.29 0.09 2.01
CA THR A 42 -2.13 0.43 3.16
C THR A 42 -2.16 -0.68 4.21
N ILE A 43 -2.18 -1.96 3.81
CA ILE A 43 -2.09 -3.09 4.75
C ILE A 43 -0.72 -3.08 5.44
N LEU A 44 0.35 -2.86 4.67
CA LEU A 44 1.72 -2.85 5.20
C LEU A 44 1.99 -1.68 6.16
N SER A 45 1.30 -0.54 5.99
CA SER A 45 1.44 0.64 6.88
C SER A 45 0.76 0.50 8.23
N GLN A 46 -0.10 -0.50 8.43
CA GLN A 46 -0.76 -0.71 9.72
C GLN A 46 0.25 -1.05 10.82
N ASN A 47 0.15 -0.37 11.96
CA ASN A 47 0.96 -0.60 13.15
C ASN A 47 2.48 -0.56 12.93
N THR A 48 2.96 0.29 12.01
CA THR A 48 4.39 0.47 11.75
C THR A 48 4.70 1.89 11.29
N THR A 49 5.97 2.20 11.01
CA THR A 49 6.39 3.52 10.53
C THR A 49 6.35 3.60 9.00
N ASP A 50 6.30 4.82 8.45
CA ASP A 50 6.39 5.06 7.00
C ASP A 50 7.65 4.42 6.39
N VAL A 51 8.78 4.51 7.10
CA VAL A 51 10.07 3.94 6.66
C VAL A 51 9.97 2.42 6.56
N ASN A 52 9.37 1.78 7.56
CA ASN A 52 9.24 0.32 7.61
C ASN A 52 8.24 -0.20 6.59
N SER A 53 7.09 0.45 6.45
CA SER A 53 6.07 0.07 5.47
C SER A 53 6.55 0.23 4.04
N HIS A 54 7.27 1.32 3.73
CA HIS A 54 7.91 1.51 2.44
C HIS A 54 8.97 0.43 2.16
N ARG A 55 9.86 0.16 3.13
CA ARG A 55 10.86 -0.91 3.01
C ARG A 55 10.20 -2.28 2.77
N ALA A 56 9.14 -2.60 3.51
CA ALA A 56 8.41 -3.85 3.37
C ALA A 56 7.77 -3.98 1.99
N PHE A 57 7.10 -2.93 1.50
CA PHE A 57 6.52 -2.93 0.16
C PHE A 57 7.58 -3.16 -0.92
N CYS A 58 8.73 -2.51 -0.77
CA CYS A 58 9.82 -2.65 -1.73
C CYS A 58 10.49 -4.01 -1.74
N SER A 59 10.72 -4.55 -0.56
CA SER A 59 11.21 -5.92 -0.41
C SER A 59 10.22 -6.92 -1.02
N LEU A 60 8.91 -6.73 -0.80
CA LEU A 60 7.87 -7.57 -1.38
C LEU A 60 7.89 -7.53 -2.92
N LYS A 61 7.86 -6.34 -3.53
CA LYS A 61 7.87 -6.20 -5.00
C LYS A 61 9.18 -6.67 -5.63
N ALA A 62 10.30 -6.57 -4.93
CA ALA A 62 11.58 -7.11 -5.39
C ALA A 62 11.60 -8.64 -5.37
N ALA A 63 11.08 -9.26 -4.31
CA ALA A 63 10.99 -10.72 -4.18
C ALA A 63 9.91 -11.32 -5.09
N PHE A 64 8.79 -10.61 -5.27
CA PHE A 64 7.61 -11.04 -6.01
C PHE A 64 7.15 -9.91 -6.96
N PRO A 65 7.67 -9.88 -8.20
CA PRO A 65 7.38 -8.79 -9.14
C PRO A 65 5.89 -8.66 -9.50
N THR A 66 5.13 -9.76 -9.47
CA THR A 66 3.70 -9.80 -9.81
C THR A 66 2.85 -10.23 -8.61
N TRP A 67 1.56 -9.85 -8.64
CA TRP A 67 0.63 -10.25 -7.58
C TRP A 67 0.31 -11.75 -7.61
N GLU A 68 0.40 -12.37 -8.79
CA GLU A 68 0.29 -13.82 -8.96
C GLU A 68 1.42 -14.54 -8.23
N ALA A 69 2.64 -13.98 -8.25
CA ALA A 69 3.78 -14.54 -7.54
C ALA A 69 3.56 -14.46 -6.01
N VAL A 70 3.00 -13.36 -5.50
CA VAL A 70 2.64 -13.22 -4.07
C VAL A 70 1.54 -14.22 -3.67
N LEU A 71 0.54 -14.42 -4.52
CA LEU A 71 -0.55 -15.37 -4.27
C LEU A 71 -0.08 -16.83 -4.31
N ALA A 72 0.85 -17.17 -5.20
CA ALA A 72 1.39 -18.52 -5.33
C ALA A 72 2.47 -18.86 -4.29
N ALA A 73 3.11 -17.84 -3.69
CA ALA A 73 4.19 -18.03 -2.74
C ALA A 73 3.73 -18.68 -1.42
N PRO A 74 4.54 -19.56 -0.82
CA PRO A 74 4.33 -20.00 0.56
C PRO A 74 4.25 -18.79 1.51
N PRO A 75 3.32 -18.79 2.49
CA PRO A 75 3.20 -17.69 3.45
C PRO A 75 4.53 -17.31 4.15
N PRO A 76 5.39 -18.26 4.58
CA PRO A 76 6.66 -17.91 5.22
C PRO A 76 7.60 -17.06 4.35
N ASP A 77 7.58 -17.25 3.03
CA ASP A 77 8.44 -16.52 2.10
C ASP A 77 7.97 -15.06 1.95
N VAL A 78 6.65 -14.87 1.90
CA VAL A 78 6.03 -13.53 1.89
C VAL A 78 6.24 -12.84 3.23
N GLU A 79 6.10 -13.57 4.35
CA GLU A 79 6.36 -13.07 5.70
C GLU A 79 7.79 -12.55 5.86
N GLU A 80 8.79 -13.28 5.37
CA GLU A 80 10.18 -12.81 5.41
C GLU A 80 10.35 -11.55 4.57
N ALA A 81 9.79 -11.51 3.35
CA ALA A 81 9.87 -10.34 2.49
C ALA A 81 9.30 -9.07 3.15
N ILE A 82 8.24 -9.19 3.95
CA ILE A 82 7.59 -8.05 4.62
C ILE A 82 7.95 -7.89 6.10
N ARG A 83 8.90 -8.68 6.62
CA ARG A 83 9.22 -8.77 8.06
C ARG A 83 9.48 -7.42 8.71
N SER A 84 10.12 -6.50 7.99
CA SER A 84 10.40 -5.13 8.45
C SER A 84 9.14 -4.30 8.76
N GLY A 85 8.00 -4.64 8.16
CA GLY A 85 6.72 -3.98 8.39
C GLY A 85 6.03 -4.37 9.69
N GLY A 86 6.49 -5.41 10.40
CA GLY A 86 5.86 -5.93 11.61
C GLY A 86 4.52 -6.64 11.34
N LEU A 87 4.10 -7.52 12.26
CA LEU A 87 2.89 -8.37 12.13
C LEU A 87 2.85 -9.16 10.81
N ALA A 88 4.00 -9.67 10.36
CA ALA A 88 4.19 -10.26 9.03
C ALA A 88 3.17 -11.38 8.75
N ALA A 89 3.04 -12.37 9.64
CA ALA A 89 2.08 -13.47 9.47
C ALA A 89 0.64 -12.98 9.25
N THR A 90 0.16 -12.04 10.08
CA THR A 90 -1.18 -11.46 9.94
C THR A 90 -1.35 -10.71 8.62
N LYS A 91 -0.34 -9.91 8.22
CA LYS A 91 -0.38 -9.12 6.99
C LYS A 91 -0.30 -10.01 5.75
N THR A 92 0.56 -11.03 5.75
CA THR A 92 0.65 -12.03 4.68
C THR A 92 -0.68 -12.74 4.47
N ALA A 93 -1.26 -13.29 5.54
CA ALA A 93 -2.55 -13.97 5.47
C ALA A 93 -3.65 -13.06 4.89
N ARG A 94 -3.68 -11.79 5.31
CA ARG A 94 -4.63 -10.79 4.81
C ARG A 94 -4.42 -10.48 3.33
N ILE A 95 -3.19 -10.24 2.90
CA ILE A 95 -2.84 -9.94 1.50
C ILE A 95 -3.23 -11.11 0.61
N GLN A 96 -2.79 -12.34 0.94
CA GLN A 96 -3.09 -13.52 0.13
C GLN A 96 -4.59 -13.83 0.09
N SER A 97 -5.33 -13.61 1.18
CA SER A 97 -6.79 -13.78 1.19
C SER A 97 -7.50 -12.81 0.23
N ILE A 98 -7.06 -11.54 0.16
CA ILE A 98 -7.61 -10.54 -0.76
C ILE A 98 -7.30 -10.92 -2.21
N LEU A 99 -6.06 -11.33 -2.49
CA LEU A 99 -5.66 -11.78 -3.82
C LEU A 99 -6.45 -13.02 -4.27
N GLN A 100 -6.67 -13.97 -3.35
CA GLN A 100 -7.50 -15.14 -3.61
C GLN A 100 -8.94 -14.74 -3.95
N ALA A 101 -9.55 -13.85 -3.15
CA ALA A 101 -10.91 -13.38 -3.40
C ALA A 101 -11.04 -12.67 -4.76
N LEU A 102 -10.08 -11.80 -5.13
CA LEU A 102 -10.07 -11.15 -6.44
C LEU A 102 -9.99 -12.16 -7.59
N ARG A 103 -9.12 -13.17 -7.45
CA ARG A 103 -9.03 -14.26 -8.44
C ARG A 103 -10.34 -15.03 -8.56
N ASP A 104 -10.99 -15.34 -7.45
CA ASP A 104 -12.20 -16.15 -7.44
C ASP A 104 -13.42 -15.38 -7.97
N GLU A 105 -13.52 -14.08 -7.66
CA GLU A 105 -14.65 -13.25 -8.05
C GLU A 105 -14.53 -12.69 -9.47
N ARG A 106 -13.31 -12.41 -9.94
CA ARG A 106 -13.08 -11.69 -11.21
C ARG A 106 -12.16 -12.39 -12.19
N GLY A 107 -11.43 -13.42 -11.77
CA GLY A 107 -10.47 -14.12 -12.62
C GLY A 107 -9.17 -13.36 -12.89
N GLU A 108 -8.99 -12.16 -12.31
CA GLU A 108 -7.81 -11.32 -12.47
C GLU A 108 -7.40 -10.66 -11.16
N LEU A 109 -6.10 -10.43 -10.96
CA LEU A 109 -5.56 -9.72 -9.79
C LEU A 109 -5.46 -8.22 -10.06
N SER A 110 -6.61 -7.61 -10.35
CA SER A 110 -6.74 -6.18 -10.66
C SER A 110 -7.91 -5.55 -9.93
N MET A 111 -7.74 -4.28 -9.54
CA MET A 111 -8.79 -3.45 -8.95
C MET A 111 -9.04 -2.16 -9.75
N GLU A 112 -8.50 -2.06 -10.97
CA GLU A 112 -8.61 -0.85 -11.79
C GLU A 112 -10.05 -0.52 -12.19
N TYR A 113 -10.95 -1.52 -12.17
CA TYR A 113 -12.39 -1.32 -12.39
C TYR A 113 -13.01 -0.32 -11.40
N THR A 114 -12.44 -0.18 -10.20
CA THR A 114 -12.95 0.75 -9.17
C THR A 114 -12.82 2.21 -9.58
N ARG A 115 -11.92 2.53 -10.52
CA ARG A 115 -11.77 3.89 -11.05
C ARG A 115 -12.98 4.41 -11.82
N ALA A 116 -13.81 3.50 -12.32
CA ALA A 116 -15.04 3.83 -13.05
C ALA A 116 -16.28 3.89 -12.13
N LEU A 117 -16.13 3.48 -10.87
CA LEU A 117 -17.21 3.48 -9.88
C LEU A 117 -17.23 4.80 -9.10
N ASP A 118 -18.41 5.18 -8.61
CA ASP A 118 -18.54 6.24 -7.62
C ASP A 118 -18.20 5.75 -6.20
N ASP A 119 -17.99 6.70 -5.29
CA ASP A 119 -17.59 6.44 -3.90
C ASP A 119 -18.57 5.54 -3.13
N ASP A 120 -19.86 5.56 -3.46
CA ASP A 120 -20.87 4.77 -2.75
C ASP A 120 -20.88 3.33 -3.29
N ALA A 121 -20.75 3.16 -4.60
CA ALA A 121 -20.61 1.87 -5.26
C ALA A 121 -19.32 1.12 -4.86
N VAL A 122 -18.23 1.84 -4.53
CA VAL A 122 -16.98 1.22 -4.03
C VAL A 122 -17.10 0.75 -2.58
N LYS A 123 -17.94 1.40 -1.76
CA LYS A 123 -18.08 1.09 -0.32
C LYS A 123 -19.09 -0.03 -0.03
N ALA A 124 -20.04 -0.26 -0.95
CA ALA A 124 -21.08 -1.27 -0.83
C ALA A 124 -20.51 -2.70 -0.88
#